data_AF-A0A6J5JL83-F1
#
_entry.id   AF-A0A6J5JL83-F1
#
_cell.length_a   1.000
_cell.length_b   1.000
_cell.length_c   1.000
_cell.angle_alpha   90.00
_cell.angle_beta   90.00
_cell.angle_gamma   90.00
#
_symmetry.space_group_name_H-M   'P 1'
#
loop_
_entity.id
_entity.type
_entity.pdbx_description
1 polymer ?
#
loop_
_entity_poly.entity_id
_entity_poly.type
_entity_poly.pdbx_seq_one_letter_code
_entity_poly.pdbx_strand_id
1 'polypeptide(L)'
;MTFFTPVDHDAAVQAMLDHPELGSRHLRGLMSGIKRRARARAVIAFVQAITPPPPDATITTTRQLMHVLFGHAVSVNDLHRHFATPGRRANDRADPDALAAWLALHRERLAAEAEARMVELEIAWQRFTTAAAEAAGAVRTASRLERRGDA
;
A
#
# COMPACT_ATOMS: atom_id res chain seq x y z
N MET A 1 -5.42 2.21 11.73
CA MET A 1 -4.21 2.10 10.87
C MET A 1 -4.37 3.02 9.68
N THR A 2 -3.46 3.97 9.47
CA THR A 2 -3.47 4.84 8.28
C THR A 2 -2.67 4.18 7.15
N PHE A 3 -3.29 3.96 5.99
CA PHE A 3 -2.62 3.36 4.83
C PHE A 3 -1.56 4.29 4.21
N PHE A 4 -1.77 5.59 4.36
CA PHE A 4 -0.93 6.67 3.83
C PHE A 4 -0.21 7.36 4.98
N THR A 5 1.05 7.73 4.74
CA THR A 5 1.86 8.47 5.71
C THR A 5 1.78 9.98 5.44
N PRO A 6 2.18 10.83 6.40
CA PRO A 6 2.33 12.26 6.13
C PRO A 6 3.24 12.55 4.93
N VAL A 7 4.35 11.81 4.80
CA VAL A 7 5.27 11.94 3.65
C VAL A 7 4.59 11.62 2.31
N ASP A 8 3.69 10.62 2.27
CA ASP A 8 2.93 10.36 1.05
C ASP A 8 1.98 11.51 0.73
N HIS A 9 1.36 12.12 1.75
CA HIS A 9 0.47 13.29 1.60
C HIS A 9 1.23 14.49 1.04
N ASP A 10 2.37 14.84 1.64
CA ASP A 10 3.20 15.96 1.19
C ASP A 10 3.68 15.76 -0.26
N ALA A 11 4.09 14.54 -0.60
CA ALA A 11 4.46 14.19 -1.97
C ALA A 11 3.28 14.32 -2.96
N ALA A 12 2.05 13.97 -2.54
CA ALA A 12 0.86 14.14 -3.36
C ALA A 12 0.53 15.63 -3.59
N VAL A 13 0.59 16.44 -2.53
CA VAL A 13 0.38 17.89 -2.61
C VAL A 13 1.39 18.51 -3.56
N GLN A 14 2.68 18.20 -3.39
CA GLN A 14 3.74 18.73 -4.26
C GLN A 14 3.52 18.31 -5.71
N ALA A 15 3.21 17.04 -5.97
CA ALA A 15 2.93 16.57 -7.33
C ALA A 15 1.75 17.31 -8.00
N MET A 16 0.71 17.65 -7.24
CA MET A 16 -0.45 18.40 -7.74
C MET A 16 -0.16 19.90 -7.94
N LEU A 17 0.86 20.44 -7.27
CA LEU A 17 1.36 21.79 -7.50
C LEU A 17 2.25 21.84 -8.75
N ASP A 18 3.17 20.89 -8.89
CA ASP A 18 4.11 20.80 -10.02
C ASP A 18 3.42 20.44 -11.34
N HIS A 19 2.30 19.72 -11.26
CA HIS A 19 1.56 19.24 -12.41
C HIS A 19 0.05 19.57 -12.27
N PRO A 20 -0.34 20.84 -12.49
CA PRO A 20 -1.72 21.29 -12.28
C PRO A 20 -2.72 20.71 -13.29
N GLU A 21 -2.25 20.18 -14.42
CA GLU A 21 -3.10 19.59 -15.44
C GLU A 21 -3.63 18.21 -15.02
N LEU A 22 -4.96 18.06 -14.96
CA LEU A 22 -5.64 16.82 -14.58
C LEU A 22 -5.28 15.62 -15.49
N GLY A 23 -4.86 15.87 -16.73
CA GLY A 23 -4.43 14.84 -17.69
C GLY A 23 -2.97 14.41 -17.56
N SER A 24 -2.16 15.09 -16.74
CA SER A 24 -0.71 14.92 -16.67
C SER A 24 -0.34 13.46 -16.43
N ARG A 25 0.41 12.88 -17.37
CA ARG A 25 0.95 11.52 -17.24
C ARG A 25 1.90 11.43 -16.05
N HIS A 26 2.63 12.50 -15.77
CA HIS A 26 3.56 12.58 -14.64
C HIS A 26 2.82 12.53 -13.30
N LEU A 27 1.77 13.35 -13.14
CA LEU A 27 0.91 13.32 -11.95
C LEU A 27 0.31 11.93 -11.74
N ARG A 28 -0.25 11.32 -12.80
CA ARG A 28 -0.80 9.96 -12.73
C ARG A 28 0.24 8.93 -12.30
N GLY A 29 1.47 9.04 -12.79
CA GLY A 29 2.59 8.17 -12.40
C GLY A 29 2.95 8.30 -10.92
N LEU A 30 3.08 9.54 -10.42
CA LEU A 30 3.40 9.82 -9.02
C LEU A 30 2.30 9.32 -8.07
N MET A 31 1.04 9.63 -8.39
CA MET A 31 -0.13 9.19 -7.62
C MET A 31 -0.25 7.66 -7.62
N SER A 32 -0.03 7.02 -8.76
CA SER A 32 0.01 5.54 -8.86
C SER A 32 1.12 4.95 -7.97
N GLY A 33 2.30 5.59 -7.94
CA GLY A 33 3.41 5.20 -7.08
C GLY A 33 3.06 5.24 -5.59
N ILE A 34 2.41 6.32 -5.13
CA ILE A 34 1.93 6.47 -3.75
C ILE A 34 0.92 5.36 -3.43
N LYS A 35 -0.10 5.19 -4.27
CA LYS A 35 -1.14 4.15 -4.09
C LYS A 35 -0.53 2.75 -4.02
N ARG A 36 0.46 2.46 -4.87
CA ARG A 36 1.18 1.17 -4.88
C ARG A 36 1.90 0.90 -3.56
N ARG A 37 2.61 1.89 -3.00
CA ARG A 37 3.30 1.76 -1.70
C ARG A 37 2.30 1.56 -0.56
N ALA A 38 1.19 2.31 -0.56
CA ALA A 38 0.12 2.14 0.43
C ALA A 38 -0.48 0.73 0.37
N ARG A 39 -0.76 0.22 -0.83
CA ARG A 39 -1.20 -1.16 -1.04
C ARG A 39 -0.20 -2.17 -0.50
N ALA A 40 1.09 -1.99 -0.77
CA ALA A 40 2.11 -2.91 -0.27
C ALA A 40 2.13 -2.96 1.26
N ARG A 41 2.09 -1.79 1.94
CA ARG A 41 1.99 -1.72 3.40
C ARG A 41 0.72 -2.39 3.93
N ALA A 42 -0.42 -2.19 3.26
CA ALA A 42 -1.70 -2.80 3.66
C ALA A 42 -1.64 -4.32 3.61
N VAL A 43 -1.13 -4.88 2.50
CA VAL A 43 -0.99 -6.33 2.28
C VAL A 43 -0.01 -6.95 3.29
N ILE A 44 1.13 -6.30 3.54
CA ILE A 44 2.11 -6.74 4.53
C ILE A 44 1.50 -6.76 5.93
N ALA A 45 0.86 -5.66 6.34
CA ALA A 45 0.22 -5.55 7.63
C ALA A 45 -0.91 -6.58 7.81
N PHE A 46 -1.66 -6.86 6.74
CA PHE A 46 -2.69 -7.90 6.74
C PHE A 46 -2.06 -9.26 7.05
N VAL A 47 -1.04 -9.67 6.29
CA VAL A 47 -0.39 -10.98 6.50
C VAL A 47 0.23 -11.10 7.89
N GLN A 48 0.82 -10.03 8.41
CA GLN A 48 1.39 -10.01 9.77
C GLN A 48 0.33 -10.11 10.88
N ALA A 49 -0.93 -9.74 10.61
CA ALA A 49 -2.02 -9.76 11.57
C ALA A 49 -2.89 -11.03 11.50
N ILE A 50 -2.63 -11.93 10.55
CA ILE A 50 -3.42 -13.15 10.37
C ILE A 50 -3.42 -13.99 11.65
N THR A 51 -4.63 -14.33 12.12
CA THR A 51 -4.86 -15.21 13.27
C THR A 51 -5.83 -16.33 12.87
N PRO A 52 -5.56 -17.61 13.18
CA PRO A 52 -4.28 -18.13 13.71
C PRO A 52 -3.13 -17.89 12.72
N PRO A 53 -1.87 -17.78 13.14
CA PRO A 53 -0.77 -17.52 12.23
C PRO A 53 -0.59 -18.66 11.20
N PRO A 54 0.01 -18.38 10.03
CA PRO A 54 0.41 -19.41 9.09
C PRO A 54 1.48 -20.34 9.70
N PRO A 55 1.70 -21.53 9.10
CA PRO A 55 2.63 -22.54 9.64
C PRO A 55 4.09 -22.06 9.75
N ASP A 56 4.50 -21.10 8.92
CA ASP A 56 5.79 -20.43 9.01
C ASP A 56 5.70 -18.97 8.55
N ALA A 57 6.71 -18.16 8.88
CA ALA A 57 6.80 -16.74 8.53
C ALA A 57 7.86 -16.46 7.45
N THR A 58 8.17 -17.45 6.61
CA THR A 58 9.18 -17.30 5.57
C THR A 58 8.69 -16.37 4.46
N ILE A 59 9.63 -15.77 3.73
CA ILE A 59 9.31 -14.91 2.57
C ILE A 59 8.55 -15.72 1.51
N THR A 60 8.89 -17.00 1.33
CA THR A 60 8.22 -17.89 0.36
C THR A 60 6.75 -18.09 0.74
N THR A 61 6.47 -18.51 1.97
CA THR A 61 5.09 -18.71 2.48
C THR A 61 4.31 -17.39 2.45
N THR A 62 4.94 -16.29 2.86
CA THR A 62 4.35 -14.95 2.82
C THR A 62 3.94 -14.55 1.40
N ARG A 63 4.81 -14.77 0.41
CA ARG A 63 4.51 -14.47 -1.00
C ARG A 63 3.38 -15.33 -1.53
N GLN A 64 3.36 -16.61 -1.18
CA GLN A 64 2.30 -17.53 -1.59
C GLN A 64 0.96 -17.11 -1.01
N LEU A 65 0.90 -16.75 0.28
CA LEU A 65 -0.29 -16.17 0.91
C LEU A 65 -0.75 -14.91 0.18
N MET A 66 0.17 -14.00 -0.15
CA MET A 66 -0.18 -12.77 -0.86
C MET A 66 -0.76 -13.06 -2.25
N HIS A 67 -0.18 -13.99 -3.00
CA HIS A 67 -0.72 -14.41 -4.29
C HIS A 67 -2.12 -15.01 -4.17
N VAL A 68 -2.34 -15.89 -3.20
CA VAL A 68 -3.64 -16.54 -2.98
C VAL A 68 -4.72 -15.52 -2.59
N LEU A 69 -4.40 -14.57 -1.72
CA LEU A 69 -5.38 -13.64 -1.14
C LEU A 69 -5.57 -12.36 -1.95
N PHE A 70 -4.54 -11.88 -2.64
CA PHE A 70 -4.56 -10.59 -3.34
C PHE A 70 -4.29 -10.68 -4.84
N GLY A 71 -4.04 -11.88 -5.37
CA GLY A 71 -3.73 -12.15 -6.78
C GLY A 71 -2.29 -11.78 -7.21
N HIS A 72 -1.54 -11.07 -6.36
CA HIS A 72 -0.15 -10.70 -6.59
C HIS A 72 0.60 -10.61 -5.26
N ALA A 73 1.92 -10.80 -5.33
CA ALA A 73 2.81 -10.53 -4.23
C ALA A 73 3.50 -9.17 -4.41
N VAL A 74 3.74 -8.48 -3.29
CA VAL A 74 4.59 -7.29 -3.28
C VAL A 74 6.02 -7.65 -3.69
N SER A 75 6.81 -6.63 -4.06
CA SER A 75 8.18 -6.86 -4.51
C SER A 75 9.03 -7.50 -3.42
N VAL A 76 9.99 -8.34 -3.80
CA VAL A 76 10.90 -9.00 -2.84
C VAL A 76 11.67 -7.95 -2.03
N ASN A 77 12.04 -6.82 -2.63
CA ASN A 77 12.69 -5.72 -1.92
C ASN A 77 11.80 -5.10 -0.84
N ASP A 78 10.49 -4.92 -1.12
CA ASP A 78 9.55 -4.46 -0.09
C ASP A 78 9.41 -5.50 1.02
N LEU A 79 9.34 -6.79 0.69
CA LEU A 79 9.30 -7.85 1.70
C LEU A 79 10.55 -7.86 2.59
N HIS A 80 11.75 -7.74 2.01
CA HIS A 80 12.99 -7.68 2.78
C HIS A 80 13.04 -6.48 3.74
N ARG A 81 12.43 -5.35 3.36
CA ARG A 81 12.33 -4.16 4.23
C ARG A 81 11.41 -4.39 5.42
N HIS A 82 10.37 -5.21 5.27
CA HIS A 82 9.30 -5.38 6.24
C HIS A 82 9.37 -6.68 7.06
N PHE A 83 10.04 -7.70 6.55
CA PHE A 83 10.27 -8.98 7.22
C PHE A 83 11.77 -9.07 7.52
N ALA A 84 12.12 -8.99 8.81
CA ALA A 84 13.47 -8.77 9.31
C ALA A 84 14.47 -9.95 9.11
N THR A 85 14.26 -10.84 8.14
CA THR A 85 15.21 -11.95 7.91
C THR A 85 15.23 -12.42 6.45
N PRO A 86 16.25 -12.03 5.66
CA PRO A 86 16.49 -12.61 4.34
C PRO A 86 17.59 -13.67 4.38
N GLY A 87 17.35 -14.80 3.73
CA GLY A 87 18.41 -15.76 3.40
C GLY A 87 17.89 -17.09 2.87
N ARG A 88 18.77 -17.84 2.19
CA ARG A 88 18.50 -19.19 1.64
C ARG A 88 17.88 -20.13 2.68
N ARG A 89 18.38 -20.06 3.92
CA ARG A 89 17.91 -20.85 5.07
C ARG A 89 16.46 -20.58 5.51
N ALA A 90 15.90 -19.41 5.16
CA ALA A 90 14.48 -19.14 5.43
C ALA A 90 13.60 -19.86 4.41
N ASN A 91 14.01 -19.93 3.14
CA ASN A 91 13.25 -20.68 2.12
C ASN A 91 13.32 -22.19 2.33
N ASP A 92 14.45 -22.71 2.82
CA ASP A 92 14.62 -24.13 3.14
C ASP A 92 13.70 -24.62 4.30
N ARG A 93 13.03 -23.69 5.01
CA ARG A 93 12.06 -23.98 6.08
C ARG A 93 10.60 -23.84 5.66
N ALA A 94 10.33 -23.41 4.43
CA ALA A 94 8.96 -23.32 3.95
C ALA A 94 8.37 -24.73 3.87
N ASP A 95 7.18 -24.91 4.42
CA ASP A 95 6.42 -26.16 4.35
C ASP A 95 5.16 -25.93 3.49
N PRO A 96 5.24 -26.18 2.17
CA PRO A 96 4.13 -25.92 1.26
C PRO A 96 2.90 -26.78 1.56
N ASP A 97 3.10 -28.00 2.06
CA ASP A 97 2.02 -28.94 2.36
C ASP A 97 1.26 -28.51 3.62
N ALA A 98 2.00 -28.11 4.67
CA ALA A 98 1.39 -27.50 5.85
C ALA A 98 0.65 -26.20 5.51
N LEU A 99 1.21 -25.36 4.62
CA LEU A 99 0.54 -24.14 4.17
C LEU A 99 -0.73 -24.45 3.38
N ALA A 100 -0.72 -25.46 2.51
CA ALA A 100 -1.90 -25.87 1.75
C ALA A 100 -3.01 -26.39 2.67
N ALA A 101 -2.67 -27.24 3.64
CA ALA A 101 -3.61 -27.75 4.63
C ALA A 101 -4.20 -26.61 5.50
N TRP A 102 -3.35 -25.69 5.94
CA TRP A 102 -3.78 -24.52 6.70
C TRP A 102 -4.69 -23.60 5.86
N LEU A 103 -4.37 -23.38 4.59
CA LEU A 103 -5.19 -22.58 3.68
C LEU A 103 -6.54 -23.24 3.42
N ALA A 104 -6.61 -24.57 3.31
CA ALA A 104 -7.88 -25.27 3.13
C ALA A 104 -8.89 -24.96 4.24
N LEU A 105 -8.43 -24.67 5.46
CA LEU A 105 -9.27 -24.35 6.61
C LEU A 105 -9.63 -22.86 6.72
N HIS A 106 -8.75 -21.95 6.29
CA HIS A 106 -8.89 -20.52 6.57
C HIS A 106 -9.14 -19.64 5.34
N ARG A 107 -8.99 -20.19 4.13
CA ARG A 107 -8.97 -19.41 2.88
C ARG A 107 -10.20 -18.56 2.67
N GLU A 108 -11.40 -19.09 2.90
CA GLU A 108 -12.64 -18.36 2.62
C GLU A 108 -12.75 -17.10 3.49
N ARG A 109 -12.57 -17.27 4.80
CA ARG A 109 -12.54 -16.15 5.76
C ARG A 109 -11.46 -15.14 5.39
N LEU A 110 -10.23 -15.60 5.13
CA LEU A 110 -9.11 -14.72 4.81
C LEU A 110 -9.29 -13.99 3.48
N ALA A 111 -9.93 -14.62 2.50
CA ALA A 111 -10.25 -13.97 1.23
C ALA A 111 -11.28 -12.85 1.43
N ALA A 112 -12.32 -13.09 2.22
CA ALA A 112 -13.31 -12.07 2.56
C ALA A 112 -12.69 -10.90 3.34
N GLU A 113 -11.83 -11.20 4.32
CA GLU A 113 -11.10 -10.17 5.09
C GLU A 113 -10.12 -9.39 4.19
N ALA A 114 -9.42 -10.07 3.28
CA ALA A 114 -8.51 -9.45 2.33
C ALA A 114 -9.26 -8.52 1.35
N GLU A 115 -10.43 -8.94 0.87
CA GLU A 115 -11.30 -8.14 0.02
C GLU A 115 -11.80 -6.89 0.75
N ALA A 116 -12.35 -7.06 1.96
CA ALA A 116 -12.78 -5.95 2.81
C ALA A 116 -11.64 -4.94 3.02
N ARG A 117 -10.43 -5.45 3.27
CA ARG A 117 -9.23 -4.62 3.43
C ARG A 117 -8.87 -3.83 2.18
N MET A 118 -9.05 -4.41 1.00
CA MET A 118 -8.82 -3.73 -0.28
C MET A 118 -9.88 -2.66 -0.57
N VAL A 119 -11.12 -2.88 -0.15
CA VAL A 119 -12.19 -1.86 -0.21
C VAL A 119 -11.89 -0.69 0.72
N GLU A 120 -11.48 -0.95 1.97
CA GLU A 120 -11.05 0.10 2.91
C GLU A 120 -9.91 0.95 2.35
N LEU A 121 -8.92 0.31 1.70
CA LEU A 121 -7.80 1.00 1.07
C LEU A 121 -8.28 1.92 -0.06
N GLU A 122 -9.27 1.51 -0.86
CA GLU A 122 -9.80 2.33 -1.94
C GLU A 122 -10.57 3.55 -1.41
N ILE A 123 -11.38 3.36 -0.36
CA ILE A 123 -12.07 4.48 0.31
C ILE A 123 -11.05 5.45 0.90
N ALA A 124 -10.01 4.93 1.56
CA ALA A 124 -8.94 5.74 2.11
C ALA A 124 -8.17 6.48 1.01
N TRP A 125 -7.96 5.86 -0.15
CA TRP A 125 -7.34 6.49 -1.31
C TRP A 125 -8.15 7.69 -1.78
N GLN A 126 -9.47 7.56 -1.95
CA GLN A 126 -10.33 8.67 -2.37
C GLN A 126 -10.23 9.85 -1.39
N ARG A 127 -10.36 9.59 -0.09
CA ARG A 127 -10.24 10.61 0.97
C ARG A 127 -8.86 11.28 0.95
N PHE A 128 -7.80 10.49 0.82
CA PHE A 128 -6.44 10.97 0.73
C PHE A 128 -6.23 11.90 -0.48
N THR A 129 -6.74 11.52 -1.66
CA THR A 129 -6.61 12.32 -2.86
C THR A 129 -7.38 13.63 -2.78
N THR A 130 -8.57 13.63 -2.17
CA THR A 130 -9.35 14.86 -1.93
C THR A 130 -8.59 15.81 -1.00
N ALA A 131 -8.11 15.31 0.14
CA ALA A 131 -7.36 16.12 1.10
C ALA A 131 -6.09 16.74 0.48
N ALA A 132 -5.34 15.97 -0.31
CA ALA A 132 -4.16 16.48 -1.01
C ALA A 132 -4.52 17.56 -2.05
N ALA A 133 -5.63 17.38 -2.77
CA ALA A 133 -6.10 18.35 -3.77
C ALA A 133 -6.57 19.66 -3.12
N GLU A 134 -7.26 19.58 -1.98
CA GLU A 134 -7.67 20.74 -1.18
C GLU A 134 -6.45 21.51 -0.69
N ALA A 135 -5.44 20.82 -0.13
CA ALA A 135 -4.20 21.43 0.32
C ALA A 135 -3.43 22.12 -0.83
N ALA A 136 -3.29 21.46 -1.99
CA ALA A 136 -2.67 22.07 -3.17
C ALA A 136 -3.46 23.29 -3.68
N GLY A 137 -4.80 23.26 -3.60
CA GLY A 137 -5.67 24.38 -3.92
C GLY A 137 -5.47 25.58 -2.98
N ALA A 138 -5.35 25.33 -1.68
CA ALA A 138 -5.07 26.36 -0.68
C ALA A 138 -3.73 27.05 -0.93
N VAL A 139 -2.67 26.28 -1.21
CA VAL A 139 -1.33 26.83 -1.53
C VAL A 139 -1.39 27.72 -2.77
N ARG A 140 -2.03 27.27 -3.87
CA ARG A 140 -2.18 28.08 -5.09
C ARG A 140 -2.92 29.40 -4.84
N THR A 141 -3.90 29.40 -3.94
CA THR A 141 -4.69 30.59 -3.61
C THR A 141 -3.85 31.58 -2.79
N ALA A 142 -3.12 31.11 -1.79
CA ALA A 142 -2.20 31.92 -1.00
C ALA A 142 -1.14 32.60 -1.89
N SER A 143 -0.46 31.84 -2.76
CA SER A 143 0.57 32.38 -3.67
C SER A 143 0.00 33.34 -4.74
N ARG A 144 -1.32 33.35 -4.97
CA ARG A 144 -1.97 34.35 -5.84
C ARG A 144 -2.26 35.65 -5.10
N LEU A 145 -2.62 35.56 -3.82
CA LEU A 145 -2.85 36.74 -2.97
C LEU A 145 -1.55 37.50 -2.72
N GLU A 146 -0.45 36.81 -2.43
CA GLU A 146 0.88 37.42 -2.27
C GLU A 146 1.29 38.23 -3.51
N ARG A 147 1.16 37.65 -4.71
CA ARG A 147 1.46 38.34 -5.98
C ARG A 147 0.58 39.56 -6.27
N ARG A 148 -0.59 39.69 -5.64
CA ARG A 148 -1.51 40.82 -5.82
C ARG A 148 -1.31 41.92 -4.76
N GLY A 149 -0.64 41.61 -3.65
CA GLY A 149 -0.31 42.59 -2.61
C GLY A 149 0.98 43.38 -2.88
N ASP A 150 1.84 42.88 -3.77
CA ASP A 150 3.11 43.52 -4.17
C ASP A 150 3.00 44.39 -5.44
N ALA A 151 1.78 44.68 -5.91
CA ALA A 151 1.49 45.52 -7.09
C ALA A 151 0.59 46.71 -6.72
#